data_AF-A0A3N5SEA2-F1
#
_entry.id   AF-A0A3N5SEA2-F1
#
_cell.length_a   1.000
_cell.length_b   1.000
_cell.length_c   1.000
_cell.angle_alpha   90.00
_cell.angle_beta   90.00
_cell.angle_gamma   90.00
#
_symmetry.space_group_name_H-M   'P 1'
#
loop_
_entity.id
_entity.type
_entity.pdbx_description
1 polymer ?
#
loop_
_entity_poly.entity_id
_entity_poly.type
_entity_poly.pdbx_seq_one_letter_code
_entity_poly.pdbx_strand_id
1 'polypeptide(L)' 'MIEGLALAFERGEIMIQPDEIVIHELVSYQMERLASGYRYTAPEGLHDDTVIALALAWHGVTLPIPGRPTYGRTRN' A
#
# COMPACT_ATOMS: atom_id res chain seq x y z
N MET A 1 -3.20 6.77 0.63
CA MET A 1 -2.95 5.34 0.91
C MET A 1 -2.30 4.66 -0.27
N ILE A 2 -2.93 4.65 -1.46
CA ILE A 2 -2.36 4.07 -2.68
C ILE A 2 -1.01 4.70 -3.06
N GLU A 3 -0.90 6.03 -3.05
CA GLU A 3 0.37 6.71 -3.32
C GLU A 3 1.47 6.35 -2.31
N GLY A 4 1.10 6.17 -1.04
CA GLY A 4 2.03 5.75 -0.01
C GLY A 4 2.53 4.32 -0.21
N LEU A 5 1.68 3.44 -0.75
CA LEU A 5 2.06 2.09 -1.16
C LEU A 5 3.02 2.13 -2.37
N ALA A 6 2.71 2.92 -3.40
CA ALA A 6 3.56 3.09 -4.57
C ALA A 6 4.97 3.59 -4.19
N LEU A 7 5.03 4.61 -3.32
CA LEU A 7 6.30 5.15 -2.83
C LEU A 7 7.11 4.11 -2.04
N ALA A 8 6.45 3.25 -1.26
CA ALA A 8 7.13 2.19 -0.52
C ALA A 8 7.77 1.15 -1.45
N PHE A 9 7.11 0.82 -2.57
CA PHE A 9 7.71 -0.01 -3.62
C PHE A 9 8.89 0.70 -4.29
N GLU A 10 8.75 1.96 -4.68
CA GLU A 10 9.83 2.74 -5.31
C GLU A 10 11.09 2.83 -4.44
N ARG A 11 10.91 2.89 -3.12
CA ARG A 11 12.02 2.95 -2.15
C ARG A 11 12.54 1.58 -1.72
N GLY A 12 11.90 0.50 -2.12
CA GLY A 12 12.22 -0.86 -1.67
C GLY A 12 11.96 -1.06 -0.17
N GLU A 13 11.03 -0.32 0.42
CA GLU A 13 10.67 -0.43 1.85
C GLU A 13 9.80 -1.66 2.13
N ILE A 14 9.12 -2.18 1.11
CA ILE A 14 8.27 -3.37 1.19
C ILE A 14 8.65 -4.41 0.12
N MET A 15 8.39 -5.67 0.45
CA MET A 15 8.38 -6.77 -0.49
C MET A 15 7.04 -7.49 -0.34
N ILE A 16 6.56 -8.06 -1.44
CA ILE A 16 5.33 -8.87 -1.46
C ILE A 16 5.68 -10.35 -1.57
N GLN A 17 4.76 -11.19 -1.11
CA GLN A 17 4.83 -12.61 -1.42
C GLN A 17 4.71 -12.79 -2.95
N PRO A 18 5.44 -13.74 -3.56
CA PRO A 18 5.36 -14.02 -4.99
C PRO A 18 4.11 -14.84 -5.30
N ASP A 19 2.95 -14.27 -4.97
CA ASP A 19 1.63 -14.84 -5.22
C ASP A 19 1.05 -14.27 -6.51
N GLU A 20 0.51 -15.13 -7.37
CA GLU A 20 0.03 -14.74 -8.70
C GLU A 20 -1.10 -13.72 -8.65
N ILE A 21 -2.01 -13.82 -7.66
CA ILE A 21 -3.15 -12.91 -7.52
C ILE A 21 -2.65 -11.54 -7.11
N VAL A 22 -1.80 -11.47 -6.07
CA VAL A 22 -1.23 -10.20 -5.59
C VAL A 22 -0.45 -9.49 -6.69
N ILE A 23 0.37 -10.24 -7.44
CA ILE A 23 1.14 -9.68 -8.56
C ILE A 23 0.20 -9.18 -9.67
N HIS A 24 -0.79 -9.98 -10.06
CA HIS A 24 -1.70 -9.64 -11.15
C HIS A 24 -2.52 -8.39 -10.84
N GLU A 25 -3.07 -8.30 -9.63
CA GLU A 25 -3.84 -7.13 -9.22
C GLU A 25 -2.96 -5.88 -9.15
N LEU A 26 -1.77 -5.96 -8.55
CA LEU A 26 -0.84 -4.81 -8.46
C LEU A 26 -0.39 -4.29 -9.82
N VAL A 27 -0.06 -5.19 -10.75
CA VAL A 27 0.37 -4.81 -12.11
C VAL A 27 -0.80 -4.23 -12.92
N SER A 28 -2.02 -4.72 -12.68
CA SER A 28 -3.21 -4.29 -13.42
C SER A 28 -3.86 -3.03 -12.85
N TYR A 29 -3.58 -2.64 -11.61
CA TYR A 29 -4.18 -1.49 -10.94
C TYR A 29 -3.75 -0.16 -11.58
N GLN A 30 -4.69 0.74 -11.82
CA GLN A 30 -4.45 1.96 -12.61
C GLN A 30 -4.77 3.24 -11.86
N MET A 31 -4.09 4.32 -12.27
CA MET A 31 -4.44 5.69 -11.92
C MET A 31 -4.90 6.44 -13.18
N GLU A 32 -6.10 6.98 -13.14
CA GLU A 32 -6.66 7.85 -14.16
C GLU A 32 -6.71 9.29 -13.64
N ARG A 33 -6.22 10.26 -14.43
CA ARG A 33 -6.37 11.68 -14.13
C ARG A 33 -7.69 12.22 -14.65
N LEU A 34 -8.49 12.78 -13.75
CA LEU A 34 -9.78 13.40 -14.03
C LEU A 34 -9.68 14.93 -14.05
N ALA A 35 -10.71 15.59 -14.55
CA ALA A 35 -10.78 17.06 -14.58
C ALA A 35 -10.66 17.69 -13.17
N SER A 36 -11.11 16.99 -12.12
CA SER A 36 -11.12 17.48 -10.74
C SER A 36 -10.20 16.69 -9.79
N GLY A 37 -9.41 15.74 -10.28
CA GLY A 37 -8.56 14.92 -9.40
C GLY A 37 -8.04 13.65 -10.05
N TYR A 38 -7.94 12.58 -9.26
CA TYR A 38 -7.44 11.28 -9.68
C TYR A 38 -8.41 10.18 -9.25
N ARG A 39 -8.51 9.14 -10.07
CA ARG A 39 -9.21 7.90 -9.76
C ARG A 39 -8.20 6.76 -9.76
N TYR A 40 -8.30 5.90 -8.76
CA TYR A 40 -7.52 4.67 -8.69
C TYR A 40 -8.50 3.50 -8.76
N THR A 41 -8.26 2.54 -9.65
CA THR A 41 -9.18 1.42 -9.86
C THR A 41 -8.49 0.26 -10.56
N ALA A 42 -8.98 -0.95 -10.31
CA ALA A 42 -8.74 -2.06 -11.22
C ALA A 42 -9.55 -1.87 -12.54
N PRO A 43 -9.08 -2.45 -13.66
CA PRO A 43 -9.85 -2.56 -14.89
C PRO A 43 -11.16 -3.32 -14.69
N GLU A 44 -12.10 -3.15 -15.62
CA GLU A 44 -13.37 -3.88 -15.60
C GLU A 44 -13.14 -5.40 -15.60
N GLY A 45 -13.85 -6.09 -14.71
CA GLY A 45 -13.74 -7.55 -14.55
C GLY A 45 -12.55 -8.02 -13.71
N LEU A 46 -11.72 -7.12 -13.20
CA LEU A 46 -10.61 -7.43 -12.29
C LEU A 46 -10.90 -6.97 -10.86
N HIS A 47 -10.21 -7.61 -9.91
CA HIS A 47 -10.27 -7.29 -8.48
C HIS A 47 -9.11 -6.38 -8.06
N ASP A 48 -9.30 -5.67 -6.96
CA ASP A 48 -8.28 -4.85 -6.29
C ASP A 48 -8.14 -5.17 -4.79
N ASP A 49 -8.79 -6.23 -4.30
CA ASP A 49 -8.86 -6.56 -2.88
C ASP A 49 -7.46 -6.70 -2.26
N THR A 50 -6.51 -7.30 -2.97
CA THR A 50 -5.14 -7.48 -2.47
C THR A 50 -4.35 -6.18 -2.49
N VAL A 51 -4.60 -5.30 -3.48
CA VAL A 51 -3.98 -3.97 -3.55
C VAL A 51 -4.45 -3.11 -2.37
N ILE A 52 -5.75 -3.11 -2.11
CA ILE A 52 -6.35 -2.36 -1.00
C ILE A 52 -5.89 -2.91 0.35
N ALA A 53 -5.88 -4.24 0.52
CA ALA A 53 -5.38 -4.89 1.73
C ALA A 53 -3.91 -4.52 2.00
N LEU A 54 -3.05 -4.54 0.97
CA LEU A 54 -1.65 -4.18 1.11
C LEU A 54 -1.47 -2.69 1.44
N ALA A 55 -2.24 -1.80 0.80
CA ALA A 55 -2.20 -0.38 1.08
C ALA A 55 -2.64 -0.05 2.52
N LEU A 56 -3.66 -0.75 3.02
CA LEU A 56 -4.12 -0.66 4.42
C LEU A 56 -3.05 -1.17 5.39
N ALA A 57 -2.45 -2.33 5.12
CA ALA A 57 -1.40 -2.89 5.95
C ALA A 57 -0.20 -1.94 6.06
N TRP A 58 0.26 -1.40 4.92
CA TRP A 58 1.35 -0.44 4.89
C TRP A 58 1.00 0.86 5.64
N HIS A 59 -0.20 1.38 5.44
CA HIS A 59 -0.67 2.55 6.19
C HIS A 59 -0.67 2.28 7.70
N GLY A 60 -1.15 1.11 8.13
CA GLY A 60 -1.19 0.74 9.54
C GLY A 60 0.18 0.66 10.22
N VAL A 61 1.21 0.16 9.52
CA VAL A 61 2.57 0.07 10.09
C VAL A 61 3.34 1.38 10.07
N THR A 62 2.98 2.30 9.18
CA THR A 62 3.61 3.62 9.07
C THR A 62 2.97 4.66 9.98
N LEU A 63 1.73 4.43 10.43
CA LEU A 63 1.07 5.32 11.37
C LEU A 63 1.73 5.26 12.76
N PRO A 64 2.06 6.41 13.36
CA PRO A 64 2.43 6.44 14.77
C PRO A 64 1.23 6.05 15.63
N ILE A 65 1.39 5.05 16.49
CA ILE A 65 0.35 4.62 17.42
C ILE A 65 0.20 5.71 18.51
N PRO A 66 -0.93 6.44 18.59
CA PRO A 66 -1.10 7.48 19.60
C PRO A 66 -1.11 6.85 21.00
N GLY A 67 -0.29 7.38 21.90
CA GLY A 67 -0.30 6.99 23.32
C GLY A 67 0.45 5.70 23.66
N ARG A 68 1.20 5.08 22.75
CA ARG A 68 2.11 3.97 23.11
C ARG A 68 3.33 4.55 23.85
N PRO A 69 3.55 4.26 25.15
CA PRO A 69 4.74 4.75 25.83
C PRO A 69 5.98 4.10 25.19
N THR A 70 6.89 4.92 24.68
CA THR A 70 8.20 4.49 24.21
C THR A 70 9.03 4.14 25.44
N TYR A 71 8.81 2.96 26.01
CA TYR A 71 9.74 2.46 27.02
C TYR A 71 11.09 2.28 26.32
N GLY A 72 12.08 3.05 26.77
CA GLY A 72 13.34 3.26 26.08
C GLY A 72 13.96 1.93 25.65
N ARG A 73 14.27 1.83 24.35
CA ARG A 73 15.19 0.82 23.84
C ARG A 73 16.58 1.20 24.36
N THR A 74 16.88 0.88 25.62
CA THR A 74 18.23 0.93 26.15
C THR A 74 19.04 -0.08 25.34
N ARG A 75 19.81 0.44 24.37
CA ARG A 75 20.79 -0.34 23.64
C ARG A 75 21.85 -0.77 24.67
N ASN A 76 22.02 -2.07 24.84
CA ASN A 76 23.20 -2.66 25.46
C ASN A 76 24.23 -2.91 24.36
#